data_AF-A0A7R9Q787-F1
#
_entry.id   AF-A0A7R9Q787-F1
#
_cell.length_a   1.000
_cell.length_b   1.000
_cell.length_c   1.000
_cell.angle_alpha   90.00
_cell.angle_beta   90.00
_cell.angle_gamma   90.00
#
_symmetry.space_group_name_H-M   'P 1'
#
loop_
_entity.id
_entity.type
_entity.pdbx_description
1 polymer ?
#
loop_
_entity_poly.entity_id
_entity_poly.type
_entity_poly.pdbx_seq_one_letter_code
_entity_poly.pdbx_strand_id
1 'polypeptide(L)'
;KVEADEECDEGILVKGDEYVTGLCCDSKCKLIAGSYCSDKNSDCCASCKIRPAGIVCKHKDELNCKQESHCDGESDKCPEPTPLANETPCLDRGQCRAGKCITYCEAIGMMPCLCEDSRDACVRCCRSNTTLFHACRAVTPRDPLPNGTPCKFGFCENQRCEKNIQDFVERFWDVIEEININTFFRFMKDNIVGAVIMITLLIWVPIGCAINFYDQRHKEKLKKRSASFGSDASQRRVNLRPRSFNSVLSRPSVRGDRGDRLTQTSVYYPPGYRY
;
A
#
# COMPACT_ATOMS: atom_id res chain seq x y z
N LYS A 1 29.09 12.79 14.29
CA LYS A 1 28.11 13.82 14.71
C LYS A 1 28.48 14.15 16.14
N VAL A 2 28.60 15.44 16.48
CA VAL A 2 29.00 15.83 17.83
C VAL A 2 27.86 15.56 18.82
N GLU A 3 28.14 14.76 19.84
CA GLU A 3 27.22 14.48 20.95
C GLU A 3 27.42 15.45 22.13
N ALA A 4 26.56 15.41 23.15
CA ALA A 4 26.49 16.46 24.19
C ALA A 4 27.76 16.61 25.05
N ASP A 5 28.57 15.56 25.19
CA ASP A 5 29.83 15.53 25.94
C ASP A 5 31.08 15.73 25.06
N GLU A 6 30.89 15.90 23.74
CA GLU A 6 31.94 16.05 22.74
C GLU A 6 32.04 17.51 22.26
N GLU A 7 33.25 17.94 21.88
CA GLU A 7 33.46 19.26 21.26
C GLU A 7 33.60 19.16 19.74
N CYS A 8 34.00 17.99 19.26
CA CYS A 8 34.18 17.66 17.86
C CYS A 8 34.07 16.13 17.70
N ASP A 9 33.76 15.68 16.50
CA ASP A 9 33.71 14.28 16.13
C ASP A 9 34.03 14.14 14.63
N GLU A 10 35.27 13.73 14.35
CA GLU A 10 35.73 13.39 12.99
C GLU A 10 35.53 11.89 12.68
N GLY A 11 34.99 11.14 13.62
CA GLY A 11 34.93 9.68 13.62
C GLY A 11 36.29 9.05 13.90
N ILE A 12 36.31 7.72 13.85
CA ILE A 12 37.53 6.91 13.94
C ILE A 12 38.33 7.09 12.64
N LEU A 13 39.47 7.77 12.72
CA LEU A 13 40.39 7.91 11.61
C LEU A 13 41.48 6.83 11.71
N VAL A 14 41.48 5.89 10.75
CA VAL A 14 42.48 4.82 10.66
C VAL A 14 43.27 5.02 9.37
N LYS A 15 44.60 5.05 9.48
CA LYS A 15 45.50 5.11 8.31
C LYS A 15 46.47 3.93 8.37
N GLY A 16 46.18 2.90 7.57
CA GLY A 16 46.86 1.61 7.71
C GLY A 16 46.37 0.88 8.96
N ASP A 17 47.29 0.44 9.81
CA ASP A 17 46.97 -0.25 11.07
C ASP A 17 46.98 0.70 12.29
N GLU A 18 47.18 2.01 12.08
CA GLU A 18 47.31 3.00 13.14
C GLU A 18 46.10 3.93 13.22
N TYR A 19 45.64 4.17 14.45
CA TYR A 19 44.68 5.23 14.77
C TYR A 19 45.36 6.58 14.66
N VAL A 20 44.85 7.44 13.77
CA VAL A 20 45.39 8.78 13.57
C VAL A 20 44.47 9.78 14.24
N THR A 21 45.04 10.73 14.98
CA THR A 21 44.26 11.86 15.49
C THR A 21 43.91 12.80 14.34
N GLY A 22 42.69 13.33 14.37
CA GLY A 22 42.23 14.36 13.44
C GLY A 22 43.10 15.61 13.50
N LEU A 23 42.97 16.48 12.50
CA LEU A 23 43.76 17.72 12.46
C LEU A 23 43.32 18.68 13.58
N CYS A 24 42.01 18.72 13.85
CA CYS A 24 41.39 19.63 14.80
C CYS A 24 40.81 18.92 16.03
N CYS A 25 40.54 17.61 15.89
CA CYS A 25 39.86 16.80 16.88
C CYS A 25 40.74 15.63 17.36
N ASP A 26 40.83 15.43 18.68
CA ASP A 26 41.55 14.31 19.27
C ASP A 26 40.71 13.02 19.31
N SER A 27 41.33 11.92 19.74
CA SER A 27 40.67 10.61 19.83
C SER A 27 39.67 10.49 20.99
N LYS A 28 39.53 11.54 21.82
CA LYS A 28 38.56 11.65 22.91
C LYS A 28 37.44 12.65 22.57
N CYS A 29 37.30 13.00 21.29
CA CYS A 29 36.26 13.92 20.80
C CYS A 29 36.37 15.33 21.41
N LYS A 30 37.62 15.79 21.66
CA LYS A 30 37.96 17.13 22.15
C LYS A 30 38.79 17.91 21.15
N LEU A 31 38.63 19.22 21.13
CA LEU A 31 39.44 20.06 20.25
C LEU A 31 40.91 20.04 20.71
N ILE A 32 41.81 19.82 19.76
CA ILE A 32 43.26 19.85 20.02
C ILE A 32 43.67 21.27 20.39
N ALA A 33 44.62 21.41 21.32
CA ALA A 33 45.13 22.72 21.76
C ALA A 33 45.53 23.62 20.56
N GLY A 34 44.95 24.83 20.52
CA GLY A 34 45.14 25.78 19.42
C GLY A 34 44.10 25.71 18.30
N SER A 35 43.20 24.72 18.35
CA SER A 35 42.02 24.63 17.48
C SER A 35 40.86 25.40 18.08
N TYR A 36 40.11 26.11 17.23
CA TYR A 36 38.92 26.87 17.63
C TYR A 36 37.62 26.18 17.17
N CYS A 37 37.72 25.28 16.19
CA CYS A 37 36.59 24.57 15.59
C CYS A 37 37.09 23.30 14.88
N SER A 38 36.18 22.45 14.41
CA SER A 38 36.50 21.29 13.54
C SER A 38 35.90 21.47 12.15
N ASP A 39 36.73 21.30 11.12
CA ASP A 39 36.35 21.38 9.71
C ASP A 39 35.23 20.37 9.32
N LYS A 40 35.06 19.28 10.07
CA LYS A 40 34.01 18.27 9.82
C LYS A 40 32.68 18.59 10.49
N ASN A 41 32.70 19.40 11.54
CA ASN A 41 31.52 19.62 12.38
C ASN A 41 30.97 21.03 12.28
N SER A 42 31.79 21.98 11.82
CA SER A 42 31.47 23.40 11.80
C SER A 42 31.54 23.94 10.37
N ASP A 43 30.41 24.42 9.84
CA ASP A 43 30.27 24.94 8.47
C ASP A 43 31.21 26.12 8.15
N CYS A 44 31.55 26.91 9.17
CA CYS A 44 32.43 28.07 9.07
C CYS A 44 33.83 27.82 9.64
N CYS A 45 34.29 26.58 9.61
CA CYS A 45 35.65 26.21 10.00
C CYS A 45 36.53 25.85 8.79
N ALA A 46 37.79 26.27 8.82
CA ALA A 46 38.81 25.81 7.89
C ALA A 46 40.18 25.76 8.58
N SER A 47 40.87 24.63 8.47
CA SER A 47 42.15 24.40 9.15
C SER A 47 42.08 24.72 10.64
N CYS A 48 41.00 24.26 11.29
CA CYS A 48 40.77 24.41 12.73
C CYS A 48 40.58 25.86 13.22
N LYS A 49 40.30 26.79 12.29
CA LYS A 49 40.08 28.22 12.58
C LYS A 49 38.79 28.70 11.94
N ILE A 50 38.19 29.72 12.56
CA ILE A 50 37.00 30.38 12.04
C ILE A 50 37.34 31.00 10.69
N ARG A 51 36.50 30.74 9.68
CA ARG A 51 36.62 31.30 8.34
C ARG A 51 36.34 32.80 8.36
N PRO A 52 36.99 33.62 7.51
CA PRO A 52 36.73 35.04 7.45
C PRO A 52 35.30 35.35 7.00
N ALA A 53 34.84 36.55 7.33
CA ALA A 53 33.50 37.03 6.97
C ALA A 53 33.27 37.02 5.44
N GLY A 54 32.03 36.76 5.03
CA GLY A 54 31.59 36.82 3.62
C GLY A 54 31.78 35.53 2.83
N ILE A 55 32.34 34.51 3.46
CA ILE A 55 32.51 33.19 2.86
C ILE A 55 31.20 32.39 2.88
N VAL A 56 30.74 31.90 1.73
CA VAL A 56 29.51 31.09 1.63
C VAL A 56 29.66 29.80 2.43
N CYS A 57 28.70 29.54 3.33
CA CYS A 57 28.64 28.33 4.17
C CYS A 57 27.34 27.53 3.98
N LYS A 58 26.23 28.18 3.62
CA LYS A 58 25.01 27.52 3.15
C LYS A 58 24.64 28.10 1.78
N HIS A 59 24.46 27.24 0.79
CA HIS A 59 24.00 27.66 -0.54
C HIS A 59 22.52 28.02 -0.53
N LYS A 60 22.12 28.84 -1.50
CA LYS A 60 20.73 29.18 -1.75
C LYS A 60 19.90 27.91 -1.97
N ASP A 61 18.77 27.82 -1.26
CA ASP A 61 17.82 26.71 -1.38
C ASP A 61 16.46 27.28 -1.79
N GLU A 62 16.24 27.31 -3.11
CA GLU A 62 15.01 27.83 -3.71
C GLU A 62 13.80 26.97 -3.40
N LEU A 63 13.98 25.65 -3.21
CA LEU A 63 12.90 24.73 -2.90
C LEU A 63 12.35 24.97 -1.48
N ASN A 64 13.22 25.34 -0.54
CA ASN A 64 12.85 25.63 0.85
C ASN A 64 12.81 27.12 1.19
N CYS A 65 12.84 28.01 0.20
CA CYS A 65 12.72 29.46 0.38
C CYS A 65 13.82 30.10 1.25
N LYS A 66 15.06 29.61 1.14
CA LYS A 66 16.23 30.13 1.86
C LYS A 66 17.23 30.77 0.91
N GLN A 67 17.74 31.94 1.27
CA GLN A 67 18.88 32.56 0.60
C GLN A 67 20.17 31.81 0.88
N GLU A 68 21.26 32.23 0.25
CA GLU A 68 22.60 31.86 0.72
C GLU A 68 22.91 32.50 2.09
N SER A 69 23.80 31.86 2.85
CA SER A 69 24.34 32.37 4.10
C SER A 69 25.85 32.34 4.08
N HIS A 70 26.45 33.31 4.77
CA HIS A 70 27.88 33.53 4.80
C HIS A 70 28.37 33.53 6.23
N CYS A 71 29.61 33.07 6.43
CA CYS A 71 30.29 33.17 7.70
C CYS A 71 30.41 34.64 8.12
N ASP A 72 30.25 34.90 9.41
CA ASP A 72 30.35 36.22 10.03
C ASP A 72 31.80 36.59 10.40
N GLY A 73 32.71 35.60 10.43
CA GLY A 73 34.09 35.79 10.86
C GLY A 73 34.32 35.66 12.36
N GLU A 74 33.27 35.40 13.14
CA GLU A 74 33.28 35.40 14.60
C GLU A 74 32.81 34.06 15.19
N SER A 75 31.98 33.32 14.46
CA SER A 75 31.47 32.00 14.84
C SER A 75 31.89 30.92 13.86
N ASP A 76 32.05 29.70 14.38
CA ASP A 76 32.25 28.48 13.61
C ASP A 76 30.94 27.94 13.01
N LYS A 77 29.79 28.43 13.49
CA LYS A 77 28.46 28.06 12.99
C LYS A 77 28.06 28.96 11.82
N CYS A 78 27.51 28.37 10.77
CA CYS A 78 26.94 29.15 9.69
C CYS A 78 25.64 29.83 10.13
N PRO A 79 25.54 31.18 10.04
CA PRO A 79 24.33 31.91 10.40
C PRO A 79 23.09 31.36 9.67
N GLU A 80 21.91 31.49 10.29
CA GLU A 80 20.69 31.05 9.63
C GLU A 80 20.42 31.88 8.37
N PRO A 81 20.17 31.25 7.21
CA PRO A 81 19.95 31.98 5.97
C PRO A 81 18.70 32.85 6.05
N THR A 82 18.78 34.01 5.42
CA THR A 82 17.61 34.89 5.31
C THR A 82 16.55 34.29 4.38
N PRO A 83 15.26 34.60 4.59
CA PRO A 83 14.19 34.20 3.69
C PRO A 83 14.40 34.67 2.26
N LEU A 84 14.05 33.83 1.29
CA LEU A 84 13.78 34.29 -0.08
C LEU A 84 12.61 35.27 -0.11
N ALA A 85 12.59 36.14 -1.13
CA ALA A 85 11.51 37.09 -1.33
C ALA A 85 10.16 36.37 -1.41
N ASN A 86 9.11 36.99 -0.85
CA ASN A 86 7.76 36.46 -0.98
C ASN A 86 7.39 36.29 -2.47
N GLU A 87 6.50 35.35 -2.76
CA GLU A 87 6.02 35.03 -4.13
C GLU A 87 7.06 34.38 -5.05
N THR A 88 8.31 34.19 -4.60
CA THR A 88 9.31 33.40 -5.33
C THR A 88 8.78 31.97 -5.54
N PRO A 89 8.74 31.43 -6.78
CA PRO A 89 8.31 30.07 -7.03
C PRO A 89 9.17 29.03 -6.30
N CYS A 90 8.54 28.02 -5.72
CA CYS A 90 9.22 26.93 -5.01
C CYS A 90 8.60 25.57 -5.38
N LEU A 91 8.86 24.53 -4.57
CA LEU A 91 8.37 23.17 -4.79
C LEU A 91 6.86 23.13 -5.08
N ASP A 92 6.42 22.20 -5.94
CA ASP A 92 5.01 21.90 -6.15
C ASP A 92 4.15 23.08 -6.70
N ARG A 93 4.78 23.96 -7.50
CA ARG A 93 4.21 25.25 -7.95
C ARG A 93 3.77 26.16 -6.80
N GLY A 94 4.38 25.94 -5.64
CA GLY A 94 4.23 26.78 -4.47
C GLY A 94 4.91 28.14 -4.64
N GLN A 95 4.78 28.93 -3.59
CA GLN A 95 5.41 30.24 -3.50
C GLN A 95 6.05 30.42 -2.13
N CYS A 96 7.11 31.21 -2.06
CA CYS A 96 7.71 31.56 -0.78
C CYS A 96 6.84 32.56 -0.02
N ARG A 97 6.63 32.30 1.27
CA ARG A 97 5.98 33.24 2.19
C ARG A 97 6.68 33.17 3.54
N ALA A 98 7.29 34.27 3.95
CA ALA A 98 8.04 34.36 5.23
C ALA A 98 9.08 33.23 5.42
N GLY A 99 9.83 32.90 4.35
CA GLY A 99 10.90 31.91 4.41
C GLY A 99 10.44 30.45 4.40
N LYS A 100 9.16 30.19 4.12
CA LYS A 100 8.62 28.85 3.91
C LYS A 100 7.99 28.72 2.53
N CYS A 101 8.18 27.57 1.90
CA CYS A 101 7.47 27.23 0.67
C CYS A 101 6.04 26.84 1.03
N ILE A 102 5.08 27.69 0.67
CA ILE A 102 3.65 27.36 0.77
C ILE A 102 3.17 26.71 -0.53
N THR A 103 2.25 25.78 -0.44
CA THR A 103 1.71 25.06 -1.59
C THR A 103 0.92 25.99 -2.51
N TYR A 104 0.71 25.58 -3.76
CA TYR A 104 -0.14 26.29 -4.72
C TYR A 104 -1.53 26.62 -4.14
N CYS A 105 -2.16 25.68 -3.44
CA CYS A 105 -3.50 25.89 -2.88
C CYS A 105 -3.48 26.97 -1.79
N GLU A 106 -2.47 26.98 -0.91
CA GLU A 106 -2.33 27.98 0.14
C GLU A 106 -2.04 29.38 -0.41
N ALA A 107 -1.34 29.47 -1.54
CA ALA A 107 -1.09 30.73 -2.22
C ALA A 107 -2.40 31.40 -2.67
N ILE A 108 -3.40 30.61 -3.07
CA ILE A 108 -4.74 31.07 -3.47
C ILE A 108 -5.77 31.07 -2.33
N GLY A 109 -5.34 30.93 -1.07
CA GLY A 109 -6.22 30.96 0.11
C GLY A 109 -7.08 29.69 0.31
N MET A 110 -6.67 28.59 -0.31
CA MET A 110 -7.28 27.26 -0.18
C MET A 110 -6.35 26.30 0.57
N MET A 111 -6.83 25.10 0.86
CA MET A 111 -6.02 24.02 1.44
C MET A 111 -5.77 22.92 0.40
N PRO A 112 -4.59 22.30 0.38
CA PRO A 112 -4.33 21.12 -0.44
C PRO A 112 -5.21 19.95 0.01
N CYS A 113 -5.65 19.14 -0.94
CA CYS A 113 -6.44 17.94 -0.68
C CYS A 113 -6.23 16.89 -1.79
N LEU A 114 -6.64 15.65 -1.53
CA LEU A 114 -6.62 14.56 -2.51
C LEU A 114 -8.00 14.43 -3.16
N CYS A 115 -8.06 14.45 -4.49
CA CYS A 115 -9.31 14.20 -5.21
C CYS A 115 -9.82 12.77 -4.97
N GLU A 116 -11.14 12.63 -4.86
CA GLU A 116 -11.78 11.33 -4.63
C GLU A 116 -11.90 10.50 -5.90
N ASP A 117 -12.12 11.17 -7.04
CA ASP A 117 -12.29 10.54 -8.34
C ASP A 117 -10.98 9.93 -8.84
N SER A 118 -11.03 8.66 -9.26
CA SER A 118 -9.85 7.94 -9.75
C SER A 118 -9.19 8.60 -10.99
N ARG A 119 -9.95 9.40 -11.75
CA ARG A 119 -9.46 10.12 -12.92
C ARG A 119 -8.62 11.35 -12.56
N ASP A 120 -8.83 11.89 -11.37
CA ASP A 120 -8.18 13.08 -10.83
C ASP A 120 -7.28 12.76 -9.62
N ALA A 121 -7.08 11.48 -9.31
CA ALA A 121 -6.27 11.04 -8.19
C ALA A 121 -4.79 11.50 -8.26
N CYS A 122 -4.31 11.84 -9.45
CA CYS A 122 -2.95 12.32 -9.72
C CYS A 122 -2.91 13.71 -10.36
N VAL A 123 -3.90 14.54 -10.05
CA VAL A 123 -3.88 15.97 -10.39
C VAL A 123 -3.99 16.79 -9.12
N ARG A 124 -3.52 18.03 -9.19
CA ARG A 124 -3.58 18.96 -8.07
C ARG A 124 -5.01 19.30 -7.72
N CYS A 125 -5.36 19.14 -6.44
CA CYS A 125 -6.69 19.45 -5.94
C CYS A 125 -6.63 20.38 -4.73
N CYS A 126 -7.56 21.32 -4.69
CA CYS A 126 -7.69 22.28 -3.60
C CYS A 126 -9.11 22.23 -3.00
N ARG A 127 -9.21 22.59 -1.73
CA ARG A 127 -10.48 22.72 -0.99
C ARG A 127 -10.51 24.04 -0.25
N SER A 128 -11.69 24.65 -0.14
CA SER A 128 -11.88 25.87 0.65
C SER A 128 -11.53 25.68 2.13
N ASN A 129 -10.96 26.72 2.75
CA ASN A 129 -10.59 26.73 4.17
C ASN A 129 -11.77 27.07 5.11
N THR A 130 -12.90 27.57 4.60
CA THR A 130 -14.02 28.07 5.42
C THR A 130 -15.03 27.03 5.88
N THR A 131 -15.07 25.83 5.30
CA THR A 131 -16.05 24.80 5.72
C THR A 131 -15.54 23.40 5.40
N LEU A 132 -15.63 22.48 6.36
CA LEU A 132 -15.26 21.06 6.20
C LEU A 132 -16.06 20.35 5.09
N PHE A 133 -17.19 20.94 4.67
CA PHE A 133 -18.14 20.42 3.69
C PHE A 133 -17.81 20.80 2.23
N HIS A 134 -16.76 21.59 1.98
CA HIS A 134 -16.38 21.89 0.61
C HIS A 134 -15.71 20.66 -0.05
N ALA A 135 -16.18 20.28 -1.22
CA ALA A 135 -15.61 19.19 -2.00
C ALA A 135 -14.16 19.52 -2.40
N CYS A 136 -13.28 18.52 -2.31
CA CYS A 136 -11.96 18.59 -2.92
C CYS A 136 -12.11 18.55 -4.44
N ARG A 137 -11.60 19.58 -5.13
CA ARG A 137 -11.76 19.69 -6.60
C ARG A 137 -10.42 19.89 -7.27
N ALA A 138 -10.27 19.29 -8.45
CA ALA A 138 -9.13 19.52 -9.31
C ALA A 138 -9.02 21.00 -9.70
N VAL A 139 -7.78 21.50 -9.70
CA VAL A 139 -7.48 22.85 -10.19
C VAL A 139 -7.74 22.91 -11.69
N THR A 140 -8.22 24.07 -12.17
CA THR A 140 -8.40 24.36 -13.59
C THR A 140 -7.43 25.47 -14.01
N PRO A 141 -6.62 25.29 -15.08
CA PRO A 141 -6.51 24.11 -15.91
C PRO A 141 -5.93 22.91 -15.15
N ARG A 142 -6.18 21.70 -15.68
CA ARG A 142 -5.77 20.44 -15.07
C ARG A 142 -4.25 20.43 -14.87
N ASP A 143 -3.79 20.22 -13.64
CA ASP A 143 -2.38 20.26 -13.27
C ASP A 143 -1.91 18.88 -12.78
N PRO A 144 -1.23 18.08 -13.61
CA PRO A 144 -0.77 16.74 -13.23
C PRO A 144 0.36 16.79 -12.20
N LEU A 145 0.28 15.90 -11.21
CA LEU A 145 1.30 15.75 -10.17
C LEU A 145 2.49 14.91 -10.68
N PRO A 146 3.73 15.16 -10.20
CA PRO A 146 4.90 14.38 -10.59
C PRO A 146 4.81 12.93 -10.09
N ASN A 147 5.57 12.04 -10.73
CA ASN A 147 5.64 10.65 -10.31
C ASN A 147 6.17 10.53 -8.86
N GLY A 148 5.66 9.55 -8.11
CA GLY A 148 5.97 9.38 -6.69
C GLY A 148 5.18 10.29 -5.75
N THR A 149 4.26 11.12 -6.26
CA THR A 149 3.35 11.89 -5.39
C THR A 149 2.35 10.93 -4.74
N PRO A 150 2.14 10.99 -3.41
CA PRO A 150 1.17 10.14 -2.74
C PRO A 150 -0.26 10.46 -3.20
N CYS A 151 -1.02 9.42 -3.52
CA CYS A 151 -2.43 9.48 -3.87
C CYS A 151 -3.23 8.57 -2.92
N LYS A 152 -4.57 8.57 -3.04
CA LYS A 152 -5.48 7.91 -2.09
C LYS A 152 -5.15 6.44 -1.77
N PHE A 153 -4.56 5.70 -2.70
CA PHE A 153 -4.28 4.26 -2.54
C PHE A 153 -2.83 3.87 -2.88
N GLY A 154 -1.91 4.82 -3.00
CA GLY A 154 -0.53 4.54 -3.38
C GLY A 154 0.18 5.77 -3.90
N PHE A 155 0.81 5.66 -5.07
CA PHE A 155 1.60 6.74 -5.65
C PHE A 155 1.26 6.98 -7.11
N CYS A 156 1.45 8.22 -7.55
CA CYS A 156 1.26 8.59 -8.93
C CYS A 156 2.38 8.04 -9.80
N GLU A 157 2.01 7.29 -10.83
CA GLU A 157 2.89 6.82 -11.90
C GLU A 157 2.17 7.01 -13.23
N ASN A 158 2.79 7.77 -14.15
CA ASN A 158 2.20 8.07 -15.47
C ASN A 158 0.76 8.64 -15.37
N GLN A 159 0.53 9.55 -14.41
CA GLN A 159 -0.78 10.17 -14.12
C GLN A 159 -1.87 9.21 -13.63
N ARG A 160 -1.51 8.00 -13.21
CA ARG A 160 -2.41 7.04 -12.58
C ARG A 160 -1.98 6.77 -11.15
N CYS A 161 -2.96 6.59 -10.28
CA CYS A 161 -2.73 6.21 -8.89
C CYS A 161 -2.54 4.70 -8.84
N GLU A 162 -1.28 4.26 -8.82
CA GLU A 162 -0.91 2.85 -8.73
C GLU A 162 -0.79 2.46 -7.26
N LYS A 163 -1.31 1.28 -6.90
CA LYS A 163 -1.25 0.78 -5.52
C LYS A 163 0.09 0.08 -5.30
N ASN A 164 0.81 0.49 -4.25
CA ASN A 164 1.97 -0.28 -3.82
C ASN A 164 1.49 -1.57 -3.14
N ILE A 165 1.99 -2.72 -3.59
CA ILE A 165 1.67 -4.06 -3.06
C ILE A 165 2.20 -4.25 -1.61
N GLN A 166 2.95 -3.27 -1.09
CA GLN A 166 3.59 -3.33 0.23
C GLN A 166 2.62 -3.11 1.41
N ASP A 167 1.47 -2.44 1.21
CA ASP A 167 0.47 -2.19 2.27
C ASP A 167 -0.13 -3.47 2.89
N PHE A 168 -0.02 -4.61 2.19
CA PHE A 168 -0.52 -5.90 2.70
C PHE A 168 0.54 -6.68 3.45
N VAL A 169 1.83 -6.42 3.24
CA VAL A 169 2.92 -7.19 3.87
C VAL A 169 3.25 -6.56 5.22
N GLU A 170 3.40 -5.24 5.29
CA GLU A 170 3.67 -4.52 6.54
C GLU A 170 2.53 -4.73 7.57
N ARG A 171 1.27 -4.70 7.10
CA ARG A 171 0.09 -4.92 7.94
C ARG A 171 -0.12 -6.38 8.39
N PHE A 172 0.49 -7.35 7.71
CA PHE A 172 0.47 -8.75 8.12
C PHE A 172 1.64 -9.09 9.06
N TRP A 173 2.77 -8.38 9.00
CA TRP A 173 3.90 -8.59 9.92
C TRP A 173 3.70 -7.97 11.30
N ASP A 174 3.02 -6.82 11.42
CA ASP A 174 2.63 -6.25 12.73
C ASP A 174 1.79 -7.23 13.56
N VAL A 175 0.97 -8.05 12.90
CA VAL A 175 0.12 -9.08 13.55
C VAL A 175 0.92 -10.33 13.93
N ILE A 176 2.04 -10.60 13.24
CA ILE A 176 2.87 -11.79 13.46
C ILE A 176 3.96 -11.51 14.50
N GLU A 177 4.49 -10.29 14.60
CA GLU A 177 5.52 -9.91 15.59
C GLU A 177 5.01 -9.87 17.04
N GLU A 178 3.71 -9.66 17.28
CA GLU A 178 3.13 -9.73 18.64
C GLU A 178 2.92 -11.17 19.17
N ILE A 179 3.11 -12.20 18.34
CA ILE A 179 2.94 -13.59 18.80
C ILE A 179 4.25 -14.07 19.42
N ASN A 180 4.35 -14.00 20.75
CA ASN A 180 5.48 -14.50 21.52
C ASN A 180 5.73 -16.01 21.31
N ILE A 181 6.62 -16.33 20.37
CA ILE A 181 7.04 -17.67 19.93
C ILE A 181 7.43 -18.56 21.11
N ASN A 182 8.11 -18.00 22.12
CA ASN A 182 8.66 -18.77 23.24
C ASN A 182 7.56 -19.32 24.18
N THR A 183 6.44 -18.61 24.30
CA THR A 183 5.28 -19.06 25.09
C THR A 183 4.38 -19.97 24.26
N PHE A 184 4.22 -19.67 22.96
CA PHE A 184 3.41 -20.46 22.03
C PHE A 184 3.97 -21.89 21.82
N PHE A 185 5.29 -22.03 21.63
CA PHE A 185 5.92 -23.35 21.51
C PHE A 185 5.87 -24.16 22.81
N ARG A 186 5.93 -23.48 23.97
CA ARG A 186 5.79 -24.13 25.28
C ARG A 186 4.35 -24.64 25.49
N PHE A 187 3.35 -23.84 25.13
CA PHE A 187 1.94 -24.21 25.15
C PHE A 187 1.61 -25.38 24.19
N MET A 188 2.16 -25.36 22.96
CA MET A 188 2.01 -26.47 22.01
C MET A 188 2.67 -27.76 22.50
N LYS A 189 3.83 -27.66 23.17
CA LYS A 189 4.53 -28.80 23.75
C LYS A 189 3.75 -29.44 24.90
N ASP A 190 3.15 -28.62 25.76
CA ASP A 190 2.36 -29.09 26.91
C ASP A 190 1.00 -29.67 26.48
N ASN A 191 0.47 -29.24 25.33
CA ASN A 191 -0.78 -29.74 24.74
C ASN A 191 -0.55 -30.36 23.36
N ILE A 192 0.35 -31.34 23.28
CA ILE A 192 0.76 -31.99 22.01
C ILE A 192 -0.42 -32.54 21.19
N VAL A 193 -1.47 -33.04 21.85
CA VAL A 193 -2.68 -33.54 21.18
C VAL A 193 -3.45 -32.40 20.51
N GLY A 194 -3.59 -31.26 21.19
CA GLY A 194 -4.22 -30.07 20.61
C GLY A 194 -3.42 -29.48 19.45
N ALA A 195 -2.10 -29.46 19.57
CA ALA A 195 -1.20 -29.00 18.50
C ALA A 195 -1.31 -29.88 17.23
N VAL A 196 -1.35 -31.21 17.38
CA VAL A 196 -1.52 -32.13 16.26
C VAL A 196 -2.88 -31.93 15.58
N ILE A 197 -3.97 -31.75 16.33
CA ILE A 197 -5.30 -31.50 15.76
C ILE A 197 -5.31 -30.18 14.98
N MET A 198 -4.73 -29.11 15.53
CA MET A 198 -4.67 -27.80 14.87
C MET A 198 -3.86 -27.84 13.57
N ILE A 199 -2.66 -28.44 13.59
CA ILE A 199 -1.82 -28.56 12.39
C ILE A 199 -2.50 -29.45 11.34
N THR A 200 -3.17 -30.52 11.77
CA THR A 200 -3.94 -31.40 10.89
C THR A 200 -5.06 -30.62 10.21
N LEU A 201 -5.85 -29.83 10.95
CA LEU A 201 -6.91 -29.02 10.34
C LEU A 201 -6.37 -27.96 9.39
N LEU A 202 -5.26 -27.30 9.73
CA LEU A 202 -4.62 -26.31 8.87
C LEU A 202 -4.10 -26.89 7.56
N ILE A 203 -3.74 -28.17 7.51
CA ILE A 203 -3.28 -28.84 6.29
C ILE A 203 -4.46 -29.45 5.51
N TRP A 204 -5.38 -30.11 6.21
CA TRP A 204 -6.47 -30.86 5.58
C TRP A 204 -7.62 -29.99 5.09
N VAL A 205 -7.91 -28.85 5.72
CA VAL A 205 -8.97 -27.93 5.27
C VAL A 205 -8.62 -27.31 3.90
N PRO A 206 -7.42 -26.75 3.67
CA PRO A 206 -7.03 -26.25 2.35
C PRO A 206 -7.00 -27.34 1.27
N ILE A 207 -6.49 -28.53 1.60
CA ILE A 207 -6.47 -29.67 0.68
C ILE A 207 -7.89 -30.10 0.34
N GLY A 208 -8.78 -30.18 1.32
CA GLY A 208 -10.20 -30.50 1.11
C GLY A 208 -10.90 -29.47 0.22
N CYS A 209 -10.64 -28.18 0.44
CA CYS A 209 -11.13 -27.10 -0.43
C CYS A 209 -10.58 -27.22 -1.86
N ALA A 210 -9.29 -27.52 -2.03
CA ALA A 210 -8.65 -27.67 -3.33
C ALA A 210 -9.21 -28.87 -4.11
N ILE A 211 -9.40 -30.02 -3.43
CA ILE A 211 -10.01 -31.21 -4.02
C ILE A 211 -11.47 -30.93 -4.40
N ASN A 212 -12.25 -30.29 -3.52
CA ASN A 212 -13.64 -29.93 -3.82
C ASN A 212 -13.74 -28.98 -5.02
N PHE A 213 -12.84 -27.98 -5.10
CA PHE A 213 -12.77 -27.09 -6.25
C PHE A 213 -12.42 -27.83 -7.55
N TYR A 214 -11.47 -28.77 -7.49
CA TYR A 214 -11.09 -29.59 -8.62
C TYR A 214 -12.21 -30.54 -9.06
N ASP A 215 -12.89 -31.19 -8.11
CA ASP A 215 -14.01 -32.11 -8.36
C ASP A 215 -15.23 -31.38 -8.94
N GLN A 216 -15.57 -30.20 -8.40
CA GLN A 216 -16.60 -29.35 -8.99
C GLN A 216 -16.26 -28.98 -10.44
N ARG A 217 -15.01 -28.61 -10.71
CA ARG A 217 -14.56 -28.29 -12.06
C ARG A 217 -14.62 -29.48 -13.02
N HIS A 218 -14.37 -30.70 -12.53
CA HIS A 218 -14.51 -31.93 -13.33
C HIS A 218 -15.96 -32.31 -13.58
N LYS A 219 -16.84 -32.19 -12.57
CA LYS A 219 -18.28 -32.41 -12.72
C LYS A 219 -18.88 -31.48 -13.76
N GLU A 220 -18.48 -30.22 -13.80
CA GLU A 220 -18.93 -29.28 -14.85
C GLU A 220 -18.44 -29.67 -16.25
N LYS A 221 -17.23 -30.24 -16.38
CA LYS A 221 -16.75 -30.78 -17.68
C LYS A 221 -17.52 -32.04 -18.10
N LEU A 222 -17.87 -32.91 -17.16
CA LEU A 222 -18.66 -34.11 -17.43
C LEU A 222 -20.11 -33.77 -17.81
N LYS A 223 -20.74 -32.81 -17.12
CA LYS A 223 -22.07 -32.28 -17.50
C LYS A 223 -22.08 -31.66 -18.89
N LYS A 224 -21.03 -30.92 -19.27
CA LYS A 224 -20.89 -30.38 -20.63
C LYS A 224 -20.72 -31.48 -21.69
N ARG A 225 -19.97 -32.55 -21.37
CA ARG A 225 -19.83 -33.74 -22.25
C ARG A 225 -21.14 -34.52 -22.39
N SER A 226 -21.89 -34.73 -21.31
CA SER A 226 -23.18 -35.42 -21.37
C SER A 226 -24.28 -34.57 -22.04
N ALA A 227 -24.25 -33.24 -21.85
CA ALA A 227 -25.12 -32.32 -22.59
C ALA A 227 -24.82 -32.32 -24.11
N SER A 228 -23.54 -32.38 -24.49
CA SER A 228 -23.13 -32.50 -25.90
C SER A 228 -23.49 -33.86 -26.53
N PHE A 229 -23.59 -34.93 -25.73
CA PHE A 229 -24.01 -36.25 -26.20
C PHE A 229 -25.55 -36.36 -26.30
N GLY A 230 -26.29 -35.65 -25.44
CA GLY A 230 -27.75 -35.56 -25.49
C GLY A 230 -28.29 -34.84 -26.74
N SER A 231 -27.54 -33.90 -27.31
CA SER A 231 -27.89 -33.25 -28.59
C SER A 231 -27.78 -34.20 -29.79
N ASP A 232 -26.87 -35.19 -29.75
CA ASP A 232 -26.65 -36.14 -30.86
C ASP A 232 -27.73 -37.23 -30.92
N ALA A 233 -28.34 -37.57 -29.77
CA ALA A 233 -29.47 -38.50 -29.68
C ALA A 233 -30.79 -37.91 -30.22
N SER A 234 -30.97 -36.58 -30.20
CA SER A 234 -32.11 -35.91 -30.82
C SER A 234 -31.99 -35.84 -32.35
N GLN A 235 -30.78 -35.74 -32.90
CA GLN A 235 -30.55 -35.68 -34.35
C GLN A 235 -30.91 -36.99 -35.08
N ARG A 236 -30.80 -38.15 -34.41
CA ARG A 236 -31.16 -39.46 -35.00
C ARG A 236 -32.67 -39.73 -35.12
N ARG A 237 -33.55 -38.90 -34.52
CA ARG A 237 -35.00 -39.13 -34.55
C ARG A 237 -35.74 -38.44 -35.72
N VAL A 238 -35.05 -37.67 -36.56
CA VAL A 238 -35.69 -36.83 -37.62
C VAL A 238 -35.68 -37.48 -39.03
N ASN A 239 -35.02 -38.62 -39.24
CA ASN A 239 -34.92 -39.27 -40.57
C ASN A 239 -35.68 -40.60 -40.70
N LEU A 240 -36.99 -40.60 -40.42
CA LEU A 240 -37.90 -41.64 -40.90
C LEU A 240 -39.04 -40.98 -41.68
N ARG A 241 -38.90 -40.93 -43.01
CA ARG A 241 -39.97 -40.55 -43.95
C ARG A 241 -41.15 -41.54 -43.81
N PRO A 242 -42.41 -41.10 -43.96
CA PRO A 242 -43.53 -42.02 -44.01
C PRO A 242 -43.59 -42.66 -45.41
N ARG A 243 -43.66 -44.00 -45.47
CA ARG A 243 -44.12 -44.73 -46.66
C ARG A 243 -45.52 -45.26 -46.36
N SER A 244 -46.49 -44.82 -47.15
CA SER A 244 -47.85 -45.35 -47.17
C SER A 244 -47.83 -46.84 -47.51
N PHE A 245 -48.70 -47.64 -46.88
CA PHE A 245 -49.40 -48.75 -47.56
C PHE A 245 -50.66 -49.16 -46.77
N ASN A 246 -51.70 -49.50 -47.52
CA ASN A 246 -53.09 -49.67 -47.10
C ASN A 246 -53.40 -51.01 -46.41
N SER A 247 -54.49 -50.94 -45.61
CA SER A 247 -55.56 -51.94 -45.39
C SER A 247 -55.22 -53.32 -44.77
N VAL A 248 -55.91 -53.69 -43.69
CA VAL A 248 -57.13 -54.53 -43.70
C VAL A 248 -57.55 -54.87 -42.24
N LEU A 249 -58.87 -54.81 -42.02
CA LEU A 249 -59.74 -55.36 -40.98
C LEU A 249 -59.13 -56.16 -39.80
N SER A 250 -59.55 -55.80 -38.57
CA SER A 250 -60.59 -56.52 -37.78
C SER A 250 -60.53 -56.16 -36.29
N ARG A 251 -61.61 -55.56 -35.76
CA ARG A 251 -62.05 -55.65 -34.34
C ARG A 251 -62.70 -57.04 -34.14
N PRO A 252 -62.91 -57.61 -32.93
CA PRO A 252 -63.46 -56.94 -31.72
C PRO A 252 -62.88 -57.42 -30.36
N SER A 253 -62.82 -56.58 -29.31
CA SER A 253 -63.81 -56.33 -28.23
C SER A 253 -63.60 -57.17 -26.96
N VAL A 254 -64.08 -56.60 -25.84
CA VAL A 254 -64.40 -57.19 -24.52
C VAL A 254 -63.25 -57.19 -23.50
N ARG A 255 -63.41 -56.87 -22.22
CA ARG A 255 -64.39 -56.17 -21.35
C ARG A 255 -63.85 -56.38 -19.92
N GLY A 256 -63.90 -55.35 -19.08
CA GLY A 256 -64.01 -55.47 -17.61
C GLY A 256 -62.73 -55.88 -16.87
N ASP A 257 -62.61 -55.65 -15.57
CA ASP A 257 -63.44 -54.93 -14.61
C ASP A 257 -62.61 -54.77 -13.32
N ARG A 258 -62.91 -53.70 -12.57
CA ARG A 258 -62.94 -53.57 -11.09
C ARG A 258 -61.75 -53.90 -10.15
N GLY A 259 -61.60 -52.98 -9.18
CA GLY A 259 -61.33 -53.27 -7.76
C GLY A 259 -60.05 -52.62 -7.22
N ASP A 260 -60.14 -51.46 -6.54
CA ASP A 260 -60.16 -51.29 -5.06
C ASP A 260 -58.72 -51.30 -4.47
N ARG A 261 -58.25 -50.43 -3.56
CA ARG A 261 -58.85 -49.51 -2.58
C ARG A 261 -57.76 -48.61 -1.96
N LEU A 262 -58.18 -47.40 -1.55
CA LEU A 262 -57.69 -46.43 -0.53
C LEU A 262 -56.53 -46.89 0.38
N THR A 263 -55.56 -46.05 0.76
CA THR A 263 -55.75 -45.03 1.81
C THR A 263 -54.77 -43.84 1.77
N GLN A 264 -55.33 -42.76 2.29
CA GLN A 264 -54.85 -41.40 2.54
C GLN A 264 -54.08 -41.31 3.88
N THR A 265 -53.08 -40.44 3.98
CA THR A 265 -52.91 -39.52 5.13
C THR A 265 -51.81 -38.48 4.87
N SER A 266 -51.99 -37.34 5.51
CA SER A 266 -51.41 -36.04 5.24
C SER A 266 -50.92 -35.42 6.56
N VAL A 267 -50.12 -34.35 6.44
CA VAL A 267 -49.84 -33.26 7.40
C VAL A 267 -48.94 -33.60 8.61
N TYR A 268 -47.82 -32.85 8.79
CA TYR A 268 -47.67 -31.81 9.84
C TYR A 268 -46.27 -31.15 9.83
N TYR A 269 -46.26 -29.80 9.82
CA TYR A 269 -45.13 -28.93 10.17
C TYR A 269 -45.25 -28.50 11.65
N PRO A 270 -44.14 -28.19 12.35
CA PRO A 270 -44.17 -27.27 13.48
C PRO A 270 -43.40 -25.95 13.21
N PRO A 271 -43.84 -24.81 13.81
CA PRO A 271 -43.27 -23.48 13.63
C PRO A 271 -42.22 -23.11 14.70
N GLY A 272 -41.59 -21.95 14.51
CA GLY A 272 -40.32 -21.54 15.13
C GLY A 272 -40.38 -20.93 16.53
N TYR A 273 -39.26 -20.34 16.95
CA TYR A 273 -39.18 -19.35 18.04
C TYR A 273 -38.07 -18.32 17.75
N ARG A 274 -38.44 -17.05 17.93
CA ARG A 274 -37.55 -15.90 18.13
C ARG A 274 -36.98 -15.93 19.55
N TYR A 275 -35.72 -15.53 19.71
CA TYR A 275 -35.28 -14.37 20.49
C TYR A 275 -34.05 -13.78 19.80
#